data_AF-A0A536EAC0-F1
#
_entry.id   AF-A0A536EAC0-F1
#
_cell.length_a   1.000
_cell.length_b   1.000
_cell.length_c   1.000
_cell.angle_alpha   90.00
_cell.angle_beta   90.00
_cell.angle_gamma   90.00
#
_symmetry.space_group_name_H-M   'P 1'
#
loop_
_entity.id
_entity.type
_entity.pdbx_description
1 polymer ?
#
loop_
_entity_poly.entity_id
_entity_poly.type
_entity_poly.pdbx_seq_one_letter_code
_entity_poly.pdbx_strand_id
1 'polypeptide(L)' 'RATDRAVTDICLDVGFNSLGTFSRTFQEIVGQAPSAYRQRGPIVAVPTCFAMAWTRPSTFGEAKARDVV' A
#
# COMPACT_ATOMS: atom_id res chain seq x y z
N ARG A 1 -10.15 10.18 0.66
CA ARG A 1 -8.95 10.08 1.52
C ARG A 1 -9.22 9.02 2.60
N ALA A 2 -8.39 7.99 2.71
CA ALA A 2 -8.60 6.85 3.63
C ALA A 2 -7.87 6.99 4.98
N THR A 3 -6.88 7.88 5.09
CA THR A 3 -6.06 8.07 6.30
C THR A 3 -5.49 9.48 6.37
N ASP A 4 -5.21 9.96 7.59
CA ASP A 4 -4.58 11.25 7.89
C ASP A 4 -3.04 11.26 7.83
N ARG A 5 -2.41 10.08 7.80
CA ARG A 5 -0.95 9.91 7.86
C ARG A 5 -0.19 10.64 6.76
N ALA A 6 1.03 11.10 6.99
CA ALA A 6 1.82 11.73 5.93
C ALA A 6 2.23 10.70 4.87
N VAL A 7 2.42 11.13 3.61
CA VAL A 7 2.89 10.22 2.55
C VAL A 7 4.28 9.66 2.87
N THR A 8 5.11 10.45 3.56
CA THR A 8 6.42 10.02 4.06
C THR A 8 6.33 8.87 5.06
N ASP A 9 5.39 8.93 6.01
CA ASP A 9 5.21 7.83 6.98
C ASP A 9 4.77 6.54 6.28
N ILE A 10 3.83 6.65 5.33
CA ILE A 10 3.36 5.52 4.52
C ILE A 10 4.51 4.90 3.72
N CYS A 11 5.37 5.74 3.12
CA CYS A 11 6.56 5.31 2.39
C CYS A 11 7.48 4.44 3.27
N LEU A 12 7.74 4.86 4.51
CA LEU A 12 8.60 4.13 5.43
C LEU A 12 7.95 2.82 5.89
N ASP A 13 6.66 2.84 6.23
CA ASP A 13 5.90 1.66 6.67
C ASP A 13 5.87 0.53 5.63
N VAL A 14 5.77 0.88 4.34
CA VAL A 14 5.74 -0.12 3.26
C VAL A 14 7.14 -0.58 2.83
N GLY A 15 8.19 -0.14 3.55
CA GLY A 15 9.56 -0.63 3.40
C GLY A 15 10.45 0.17 2.43
N PHE A 16 10.02 1.34 1.96
CA PHE A 16 10.90 2.22 1.18
C PHE A 16 11.74 3.10 2.09
N ASN A 17 13.03 3.21 1.81
CA ASN A 17 13.93 4.11 2.54
C ASN A 17 14.02 5.53 1.94
N SER A 18 13.22 5.84 0.91
CA SER A 18 13.23 7.14 0.24
C SER A 18 11.88 7.48 -0.38
N LEU A 19 11.37 8.66 -0.04
CA LEU A 19 10.11 9.20 -0.59
C LEU A 19 10.18 9.38 -2.11
N GLY A 20 11.34 9.75 -2.65
CA GLY A 20 11.52 9.94 -4.09
C GLY A 20 11.37 8.63 -4.85
N THR A 21 12.01 7.56 -4.37
CA THR A 21 11.89 6.22 -4.97
C THR A 21 10.46 5.70 -4.87
N PHE A 22 9.86 5.80 -3.69
CA PHE A 22 8.46 5.43 -3.49
C PHE A 22 7.52 6.17 -4.45
N SER A 23 7.66 7.49 -4.56
CA SER A 23 6.77 8.31 -5.38
C SER A 23 6.90 7.97 -6.87
N ARG A 24 8.12 7.73 -7.36
CA ARG A 24 8.37 7.33 -8.76
C ARG A 24 7.76 5.95 -9.05
N THR A 25 8.09 4.94 -8.25
CA THR A 25 7.57 3.58 -8.43
C THR A 25 6.04 3.54 -8.30
N PHE A 26 5.48 4.28 -7.35
CA PHE A 26 4.03 4.39 -7.21
C PHE A 26 3.41 5.00 -8.46
N GLN A 27 3.98 6.08 -9.00
CA GLN A 27 3.48 6.70 -10.22
C GLN A 27 3.60 5.79 -11.45
N GLU A 28 4.68 5.03 -11.58
CA GLU A 28 4.87 4.06 -12.68
C GLU A 28 3.79 2.95 -12.64
N ILE A 29 3.44 2.46 -11.46
CA ILE A 29 2.47 1.36 -11.29
C ILE A 29 1.02 1.87 -11.35
N VAL A 30 0.75 3.01 -10.72
CA VAL A 30 -0.62 3.52 -10.49
C VAL A 30 -1.03 4.60 -11.50
N GLY A 31 -0.07 5.16 -12.23
CA GLY A 31 -0.28 6.20 -13.25
C GLY A 31 -0.38 7.63 -12.70
N GLN A 32 -0.29 7.82 -11.38
CA GLN A 32 -0.35 9.16 -10.75
C GLN A 32 0.46 9.23 -9.45
N ALA A 33 0.83 10.44 -9.05
CA ALA A 33 1.53 10.68 -7.80
C ALA A 33 0.68 10.29 -6.57
N PRO A 34 1.31 9.82 -5.47
CA PRO A 34 0.59 9.37 -4.27
C PRO A 34 -0.25 10.47 -3.60
N SER A 35 0.17 11.74 -3.68
CA SER A 35 -0.60 12.88 -3.17
C SER A 35 -1.90 13.11 -3.95
N ALA A 36 -1.83 13.08 -5.29
CA ALA A 36 -2.99 13.19 -6.18
C ALA A 36 -3.95 12.00 -5.99
N TYR A 37 -3.39 10.79 -5.89
CA TYR A 37 -4.16 9.57 -5.62
C TYR A 37 -5.01 9.69 -4.34
N ARG A 38 -4.50 10.34 -3.29
CA ARG A 38 -5.24 10.52 -2.03
C ARG A 38 -6.36 11.55 -2.12
N GLN A 39 -6.21 12.56 -2.96
CA GLN A 39 -7.20 13.63 -3.14
C GLN A 39 -8.45 13.11 -3.87
N ARG A 40 -8.33 12.09 -4.72
CA ARG A 40 -9.44 11.55 -5.54
C ARG A 40 -10.64 10.97 -4.76
N GLY A 41 -10.55 10.87 -3.44
CA GLY A 41 -11.63 10.34 -2.60
C GLY A 41 -11.41 8.90 -2.11
N PRO A 42 -12.42 8.26 -1.52
CA PRO A 42 -12.35 6.87 -1.08
C PRO A 42 -12.23 5.92 -2.28
N ILE A 43 -11.50 4.82 -2.09
CA ILE A 43 -11.43 3.75 -3.09
C ILE A 43 -12.80 3.08 -3.13
N VAL A 44 -13.33 2.80 -4.32
CA VAL A 44 -14.60 2.07 -4.48
C VAL A 44 -14.51 0.74 -3.73
N ALA A 45 -15.54 0.44 -2.94
CA ALA A 45 -15.62 -0.83 -2.21
C ALA A 45 -15.61 -1.99 -3.22
N VAL A 46 -14.58 -2.82 -3.14
CA VAL A 46 -14.47 -4.04 -3.92
C VAL A 46 -15.46 -5.06 -3.35
N PRO A 47 -16.22 -5.81 -4.19
CA PRO A 47 -17.11 -6.84 -3.68
C PRO A 47 -16.37 -7.87 -2.84
N THR A 48 -17.02 -8.38 -1.79
CA THR A 48 -16.40 -9.25 -0.78
C THR A 48 -15.71 -10.48 -1.38
N CYS A 49 -16.28 -11.07 -2.44
CA CYS A 49 -15.66 -12.21 -3.13
C CYS A 49 -14.28 -11.90 -3.71
N PHE A 50 -14.08 -10.73 -4.30
CA PHE A 50 -12.79 -10.30 -4.84
C PHE A 50 -11.80 -9.98 -3.72
N ALA A 51 -12.25 -9.31 -2.65
CA ALA A 51 -11.41 -9.04 -1.49
C ALA A 51 -10.86 -10.35 -0.90
N MET A 52 -11.72 -11.33 -0.64
CA MET A 52 -11.32 -12.65 -0.13
C MET A 52 -10.36 -13.37 -1.07
N ALA A 53 -10.58 -13.29 -2.39
CA ALA A 53 -9.72 -13.95 -3.37
C ALA A 53 -8.32 -13.30 -3.44
N TRP A 54 -8.23 -11.97 -3.46
CA TRP A 54 -6.97 -11.24 -3.56
C TRP A 54 -6.17 -11.19 -2.26
N THR A 55 -6.84 -11.16 -1.10
CA THR A 55 -6.16 -11.13 0.21
C THR A 55 -6.01 -12.52 0.82
N ARG A 56 -6.33 -13.59 0.10
CA ARG A 56 -6.09 -14.96 0.56
C ARG A 56 -4.59 -15.12 0.82
N PRO A 57 -4.16 -15.49 2.05
CA PRO A 57 -2.75 -15.72 2.35
C PRO A 57 -2.16 -16.74 1.36
N SER A 58 -1.10 -16.33 0.66
CA SER A 58 -0.37 -17.21 -0.24
C SER A 58 0.56 -18.09 0.56
N THR A 59 0.51 -19.41 0.38
CA THR A 59 1.49 -20.33 1.01
C THR A 59 2.93 -20.13 0.50
N PHE A 60 3.12 -19.26 -0.49
CA PHE A 60 4.40 -18.93 -1.08
C PHE A 60 4.99 -17.71 -0.37
N GLY A 61 6.10 -17.91 0.36
CA GLY A 61 6.86 -16.82 0.99
C GLY A 61 6.37 -16.37 2.37
N GLU A 62 5.80 -17.27 3.18
CA GLU A 62 5.47 -17.00 4.59
C GLU A 62 6.73 -16.51 5.32
N ALA A 63 6.85 -15.20 5.52
CA ALA A 63 7.89 -14.63 6.38
C ALA A 63 7.59 -15.08 7.81
N LYS A 64 8.50 -15.87 8.41
CA LYS A 64 8.43 -16.29 9.81
C LYS A 64 8.11 -15.06 10.66
N ALA A 65 7.00 -15.09 11.38
CA ALA A 65 6.66 -14.07 12.38
C ALA A 65 7.90 -13.86 13.26
N ARG A 66 8.45 -12.65 13.24
CA ARG A 66 9.58 -12.30 14.11
C ARG A 66 9.02 -12.27 15.53
N ASP A 67 9.33 -13.33 16.28
CA ASP A 67 9.10 -13.41 17.71
C ASP A 67 9.92 -12.30 18.37
N VAL A 68 9.23 -11.29 18.89
CA VAL A 68 9.83 -10.25 19.73
C VAL A 68 9.87 -10.84 21.14
N VAL A 69 11.01 -11.43 21.49
CA VAL A 69 11.37 -11.73 22.88
C VAL A 69 11.84 -10.47 23.60
#